data_AF-A0A5B7EYU6-F1
#
_entry.id   AF-A0A5B7EYU6-F1
#
_cell.length_a   1.000
_cell.length_b   1.000
_cell.length_c   1.000
_cell.angle_alpha   90.00
_cell.angle_beta   90.00
_cell.angle_gamma   90.00
#
_symmetry.space_group_name_H-M   'P 1'
#
loop_
_entity.id
_entity.type
_entity.pdbx_description
1 polymer ?
#
loop_
_entity_poly.entity_id
_entity_poly.type
_entity_poly.pdbx_seq_one_letter_code
_entity_poly.pdbx_strand_id
1 'polypeptide(L)'
;MEKGPPLELVDTHLSEYSYIGGHLPTQADRAVLNAVCVPNDRSNTFPNLRRWAAHMESFTRSEMQAFPPHTESCKVCSPLCFPPQCFSTTILQFQGFALLCTITGMPLRCCGILCT
;
A
#
# COMPACT_ATOMS: atom_id res chain seq x y z
N MET A 1 15.25 -7.66 4.45
CA MET A 1 14.72 -6.31 4.23
C MET A 1 14.40 -6.20 2.76
N GLU A 2 13.13 -6.28 2.41
CA GLU A 2 12.67 -6.12 1.03
C GLU A 2 12.80 -4.64 0.67
N LYS A 3 13.63 -4.32 -0.33
CA LYS A 3 13.77 -2.94 -0.82
C LYS A 3 12.49 -2.59 -1.58
N GLY A 4 11.80 -1.54 -1.16
CA GLY A 4 10.71 -0.94 -1.93
C GLY A 4 11.19 -0.50 -3.33
N PRO A 5 10.26 -0.13 -4.24
CA PRO A 5 10.62 0.24 -5.60
C PRO A 5 11.58 1.44 -5.61
N PRO A 6 12.51 1.52 -6.58
CA PRO A 6 13.39 2.67 -6.73
C PRO A 6 12.56 3.96 -6.91
N LEU A 7 12.78 4.96 -6.06
CA LEU A 7 11.96 6.19 -6.02
C LEU A 7 11.95 6.94 -7.36
N GLU A 8 13.07 6.96 -8.07
CA GLU A 8 13.20 7.58 -9.39
C GLU A 8 12.29 6.95 -10.45
N LEU A 9 12.12 5.62 -10.39
CA LEU A 9 11.22 4.90 -11.29
C LEU A 9 9.76 5.25 -10.99
N VAL A 10 9.40 5.33 -9.70
CA VAL A 10 8.04 5.72 -9.29
C VAL A 10 7.74 7.16 -9.69
N ASP A 11 8.67 8.09 -9.46
CA ASP A 11 8.49 9.50 -9.85
C ASP A 11 8.35 9.66 -11.37
N THR A 12 9.17 8.96 -12.14
CA THR A 12 9.09 8.96 -13.62
C THR A 12 7.75 8.43 -14.09
N HIS A 13 7.27 7.30 -13.55
CA HIS A 13 5.94 6.76 -13.88
C HIS A 13 4.82 7.76 -13.55
N LEU A 14 4.89 8.38 -12.37
CA LEU A 14 3.89 9.35 -11.92
C LEU A 14 3.96 10.71 -12.63
N SER A 15 4.94 10.90 -13.52
CA SER A 15 4.96 12.04 -14.44
C SER A 15 3.93 11.88 -15.56
N GLU A 16 3.65 10.64 -15.97
CA GLU A 16 2.68 10.31 -17.02
C GLU A 16 1.31 9.91 -16.46
N TYR A 17 1.31 9.28 -15.27
CA TYR A 17 0.10 8.73 -14.64
C TYR A 17 -0.24 9.43 -13.32
N SER A 18 -1.53 9.46 -12.97
CA SER A 18 -1.99 9.99 -11.69
C SER A 18 -1.91 8.96 -10.56
N TYR A 19 -1.85 7.68 -10.91
CA TYR A 19 -1.85 6.55 -9.98
C TYR A 19 -0.90 5.47 -10.48
N ILE A 20 -0.49 4.58 -9.58
CA ILE A 20 0.37 3.44 -9.89
C ILE A 20 -0.27 2.52 -10.94
N GLY A 21 -1.59 2.31 -10.84
CA GLY A 21 -2.37 1.55 -11.82
C GLY A 21 -2.89 2.35 -13.03
N GLY A 22 -2.45 3.59 -13.21
CA GLY A 22 -2.86 4.44 -14.34
C GLY A 22 -3.72 5.62 -13.91
N HIS A 23 -5.03 5.56 -14.19
CA HIS A 23 -5.93 6.71 -14.05
C HIS A 23 -6.88 6.66 -12.84
N LEU A 24 -6.99 5.52 -12.17
CA LEU A 24 -7.82 5.34 -10.97
C LEU A 24 -6.99 4.80 -9.81
N PRO A 25 -7.33 5.17 -8.55
CA PRO A 25 -6.66 4.62 -7.38
C PRO A 25 -6.98 3.14 -7.21
N THR A 26 -5.98 2.36 -6.84
CA THR A 26 -6.10 0.92 -6.61
C THR A 26 -5.39 0.51 -5.32
N GLN A 27 -5.53 -0.76 -4.92
CA GLN A 27 -4.73 -1.30 -3.81
C GLN A 27 -3.21 -1.26 -4.08
N ALA A 28 -2.77 -1.17 -5.34
CA ALA A 28 -1.35 -1.02 -5.67
C ALA A 28 -0.80 0.33 -5.18
N ASP A 29 -1.58 1.41 -5.30
CA ASP A 29 -1.19 2.73 -4.79
C ASP A 29 -0.94 2.70 -3.29
N ARG A 30 -1.86 2.05 -2.55
CA ARG A 30 -1.71 1.86 -1.11
C ARG A 30 -0.48 1.01 -0.76
N ALA A 31 -0.22 -0.05 -1.52
CA ALA A 31 0.94 -0.90 -1.31
C ALA A 31 2.25 -0.13 -1.52
N VAL A 32 2.36 0.63 -2.62
CA VAL A 32 3.52 1.48 -2.90
C VAL A 32 3.67 2.55 -1.82
N LEU A 33 2.59 3.23 -1.42
CA LEU A 33 2.64 4.29 -0.41
C LEU A 33 3.21 3.79 0.93
N ASN A 34 2.84 2.56 1.33
CA ASN A 34 3.38 1.94 2.54
C ASN A 34 4.84 1.48 2.40
N ALA A 35 5.31 1.23 1.17
CA ALA A 35 6.65 0.73 0.87
C ALA A 35 7.68 1.82 0.60
N VAL A 36 7.24 3.01 0.15
CA VAL A 36 8.12 4.13 -0.18
C VAL A 36 8.25 5.10 0.99
N CYS A 37 9.47 5.53 1.27
CA CYS A 37 9.73 6.66 2.16
C CYS A 37 9.88 7.91 1.28
N VAL A 38 8.85 8.75 1.21
CA VAL A 38 8.87 9.97 0.39
C VAL A 38 9.75 11.02 1.09
N PRO A 39 10.86 11.45 0.48
CA PRO A 39 11.73 12.45 1.09
C PRO A 39 10.98 13.78 1.29
N ASN A 40 11.03 14.30 2.52
CA ASN A 40 10.56 15.66 2.82
C ASN A 40 11.72 16.65 2.69
N ASP A 41 12.26 16.78 1.48
CA ASP A 41 13.35 17.68 1.17
C ASP A 41 12.85 19.05 0.68
N ARG A 42 13.66 20.10 0.83
CA ARG A 42 13.33 21.41 0.24
C ARG A 42 13.65 21.46 -1.26
N SER A 43 14.49 20.54 -1.74
CA SER A 43 14.93 20.46 -3.13
C SER A 43 13.86 19.94 -4.09
N ASN A 44 12.76 19.37 -3.58
CA ASN A 44 11.67 18.84 -4.40
C ASN A 44 12.16 17.83 -5.44
N THR A 45 13.03 16.91 -5.01
CA THR A 45 13.77 15.99 -5.92
C THR A 45 12.84 15.03 -6.66
N PHE A 46 11.71 14.67 -6.06
CA PHE A 46 10.68 13.79 -6.64
C PHE A 46 9.31 14.48 -6.61
N PRO A 47 9.09 15.46 -7.51
CA PRO A 47 7.88 16.29 -7.46
C PRO A 47 6.61 15.50 -7.74
N ASN A 48 6.66 14.51 -8.63
CA ASN A 48 5.50 13.72 -9.04
C ASN A 48 5.11 12.73 -7.95
N LEU A 49 6.11 12.06 -7.36
CA LEU A 49 5.93 11.18 -6.21
C LEU A 49 5.33 11.94 -5.02
N ARG A 50 5.79 13.17 -4.75
CA ARG A 50 5.27 13.99 -3.65
C ARG A 50 3.83 14.44 -3.90
N ARG A 51 3.53 14.90 -5.12
CA ARG A 51 2.16 15.26 -5.52
C ARG A 51 1.21 14.07 -5.32
N TRP A 52 1.61 12.90 -5.81
CA TRP A 52 0.83 11.68 -5.66
C TRP A 52 0.69 11.26 -4.20
N ALA A 53 1.76 11.26 -3.41
CA ALA A 53 1.71 10.87 -2.00
C ALA A 53 0.77 11.79 -1.20
N ALA A 54 0.87 13.11 -1.38
CA ALA A 54 -0.03 14.07 -0.75
C ALA A 54 -1.49 13.86 -1.18
N HIS A 55 -1.73 13.51 -2.45
CA HIS A 55 -3.06 13.15 -2.95
C HIS A 55 -3.58 11.87 -2.30
N MET A 56 -2.74 10.83 -2.18
CA MET A 56 -3.10 9.57 -1.55
C MET A 56 -3.36 9.71 -0.04
N GLU A 57 -2.64 10.59 0.64
CA GLU A 57 -2.84 10.94 2.06
C GLU A 57 -4.13 11.73 2.30
N SER A 58 -4.72 12.33 1.25
CA SER A 58 -6.01 13.01 1.37
C SER A 58 -7.18 12.04 1.59
N PHE A 59 -7.00 10.77 1.21
CA PHE A 59 -8.00 9.73 1.47
C PHE A 59 -7.91 9.23 2.90
N THR A 60 -9.06 8.98 3.51
CA THR A 60 -9.13 8.28 4.79
C THR A 60 -8.70 6.83 4.63
N ARG A 61 -8.29 6.21 5.74
CA ARG A 61 -7.92 4.79 5.76
C ARG A 61 -9.05 3.88 5.27
N SER A 62 -10.30 4.21 5.60
CA SER A 62 -11.48 3.44 5.18
C SER A 62 -11.71 3.54 3.66
N GLU A 63 -11.52 4.72 3.07
CA GLU A 63 -11.60 4.90 1.62
C GLU A 63 -10.51 4.11 0.89
N MET A 64 -9.26 4.15 1.39
CA MET A 64 -8.17 3.36 0.82
C MET A 64 -8.38 1.84 0.93
N GLN A 65 -9.10 1.36 1.94
CA GLN A 65 -9.49 -0.05 2.05
C GLN A 65 -10.53 -0.45 1.01
N ALA A 66 -11.36 0.51 0.56
CA ALA A 66 -12.39 0.29 -0.45
C ALA A 66 -11.86 0.40 -1.88
N PHE A 67 -10.59 0.76 -2.09
CA PHE A 67 -10.02 0.83 -3.44
C PHE A 67 -10.08 -0.53 -4.15
N PRO A 68 -10.35 -0.54 -5.46
CA PRO A 68 -10.42 -1.76 -6.24
C PRO A 68 -9.07 -2.51 -6.21
N PRO A 69 -9.09 -3.84 -6.30
CA PRO A 69 -7.87 -4.62 -6.50
C PRO A 69 -7.23 -4.23 -7.83
N HIS A 70 -5.91 -4.23 -7.89
CA HIS A 70 -5.19 -3.96 -9.13
C HIS A 70 -5.22 -5.21 -10.00
N THR A 71 -5.86 -5.14 -11.17
CA THR A 71 -6.08 -6.30 -12.06
C THR A 71 -4.98 -6.51 -13.10
N GLU A 72 -4.08 -5.54 -13.26
CA GLU A 72 -2.96 -5.58 -14.21
C GLU A 72 -1.66 -5.95 -13.47
N SER A 73 -0.62 -6.40 -14.18
CA SER A 73 0.71 -6.54 -13.58
C SER A 73 1.31 -5.14 -13.38
N CYS A 74 1.33 -4.65 -12.14
CA CYS A 74 1.97 -3.37 -11.82
C CYS A 74 3.47 -3.45 -12.16
N LYS A 75 3.95 -2.69 -13.16
CA LYS A 75 5.37 -2.68 -13.57
C LYS A 75 6.28 -2.07 -12.48
N VAL A 76 5.69 -1.28 -11.58
CA VAL A 76 6.38 -0.58 -10.49
C VAL A 76 6.51 -1.46 -9.25
N CYS A 77 5.54 -2.36 -9.03
CA CYS A 77 5.59 -3.33 -7.93
C CYS A 77 6.19 -4.64 -8.44
N SER A 78 7.39 -5.01 -7.96
CA SER A 78 7.86 -6.39 -8.07
C SER A 78 6.78 -7.37 -7.59
N PRO A 79 6.68 -8.59 -8.16
CA PRO A 79 5.52 -9.49 -8.02
C PRO A 79 5.28 -10.09 -6.62
N LEU A 80 5.87 -9.55 -5.55
CA LEU A 80 5.80 -10.10 -4.19
C LEU A 80 4.85 -9.35 -3.24
N CYS A 81 4.27 -8.21 -3.64
CA CYS A 81 3.42 -7.40 -2.76
C CYS A 81 1.91 -7.69 -2.86
N PHE A 82 1.52 -8.90 -3.27
CA PHE A 82 0.16 -9.40 -3.09
C PHE A 82 0.14 -10.33 -1.87
N PRO A 83 -0.24 -9.88 -0.66
CA PRO A 83 -0.71 -10.83 0.34
C PRO A 83 -2.03 -11.42 -0.17
N PRO A 84 -2.12 -12.74 -0.41
CA PRO A 84 -3.35 -13.39 -0.83
C PRO A 84 -4.18 -13.68 0.41
N GLN A 85 -4.65 -12.67 1.13
CA GLN A 85 -5.54 -12.90 2.27
C GLN A 85 -6.37 -11.68 2.60
N CYS A 86 -7.31 -11.38 1.70
CA CYS A 86 -8.57 -10.71 1.99
C CYS A 86 -9.63 -11.12 0.94
N PHE A 87 -9.72 -12.41 0.60
CA PHE A 87 -10.95 -12.92 -0.02
C PHE A 87 -11.98 -13.14 1.09
N SER A 88 -12.82 -12.14 1.28
CA SER A 88 -14.08 -12.27 2.02
C SER A 88 -14.93 -13.33 1.31
N THR A 89 -14.88 -14.57 1.79
CA THR A 89 -15.82 -15.60 1.37
C THR A 89 -16.74 -15.87 2.56
N THR A 90 -17.83 -15.10 2.60
CA THR A 90 -19.01 -15.45 3.39
C THR A 90 -19.57 -16.75 2.84
N ILE A 91 -19.28 -17.88 3.49
CA ILE A 91 -20.14 -19.06 3.42
C ILE A 91 -20.50 -19.48 4.85
N LEU A 92 -21.74 -19.12 5.20
CA LEU A 92 -22.55 -19.84 6.18
C LEU A 92 -22.66 -21.30 5.75
N GLN A 93 -22.19 -22.25 6.57
CA GLN A 93 -23.08 -23.23 7.21
C GLN A 93 -22.30 -24.25 8.09
N PHE A 94 -22.62 -24.17 9.38
CA PHE A 94 -22.99 -25.25 10.30
C PHE A 94 -22.02 -26.39 10.67
N GLN A 95 -21.79 -26.40 11.99
CA GLN A 95 -21.59 -27.50 12.94
C GLN A 95 -20.17 -27.98 13.24
N GLY A 96 -19.72 -27.51 14.42
CA GLY A 96 -19.04 -28.33 15.39
C GLY A 96 -17.54 -28.44 15.18
N PHE A 97 -16.78 -27.55 15.81
CA PHE A 97 -15.70 -27.91 16.73
C PHE A 97 -15.22 -26.61 17.39
N ALA A 98 -15.53 -26.47 18.67
CA ALA A 98 -14.96 -25.42 19.49
C ALA A 98 -13.47 -25.68 19.68
N LEU A 99 -12.61 -24.71 19.36
CA LEU A 99 -11.37 -24.53 20.09
C LEU A 99 -10.97 -23.04 20.10
N LEU A 100 -11.22 -22.45 21.26
CA LEU A 100 -10.72 -21.19 21.84
C LEU A 100 -10.19 -20.11 20.89
N CYS A 101 -11.01 -19.06 20.80
CA CYS A 101 -10.58 -17.69 20.64
C CYS A 101 -9.76 -17.27 21.88
N THR A 102 -8.47 -16.99 21.73
CA THR A 102 -7.73 -16.15 22.67
C THR A 102 -7.28 -14.89 21.94
N ILE A 103 -8.05 -13.84 22.16
CA ILE A 103 -7.71 -12.46 21.86
C ILE A 103 -6.48 -12.10 22.71
N THR A 104 -5.34 -11.96 22.04
CA THR A 104 -4.25 -11.07 22.46
C THR A 104 -4.00 -10.19 21.23
N GLY A 105 -4.34 -8.90 21.19
CA GLY A 105 -4.13 -7.93 22.23
C GLY A 105 -2.65 -7.58 22.30
N MET A 106 -2.07 -7.00 21.23
CA MET A 106 -0.90 -6.09 21.29
C MET A 106 -0.60 -5.41 19.94
N PRO A 107 -0.04 -4.18 19.97
CA PRO A 107 0.05 -3.25 18.85
C PRO A 107 1.23 -3.56 17.91
N LEU A 108 1.00 -3.37 16.61
CA LEU A 108 2.06 -3.35 15.59
C LEU A 108 2.93 -2.10 15.78
N ARG A 109 3.90 -2.19 16.70
CA ARG A 109 5.16 -1.44 16.63
C ARG A 109 6.04 -2.11 15.59
N CYS A 110 6.36 -1.40 14.51
CA CYS A 110 7.63 -1.51 13.79
C CYS A 110 7.84 -0.23 12.95
N CYS A 111 7.90 0.91 13.62
CA CYS A 111 8.61 2.09 13.11
C CYS A 111 9.44 2.61 14.27
N GLY A 112 10.58 1.96 14.47
CA GLY A 112 11.57 2.27 15.48
C GLY A 112 12.94 2.09 14.85
N ILE A 113 13.29 2.98 13.94
CA ILE A 113 14.67 3.23 13.56
C ILE A 113 14.87 4.73 13.64
N LEU A 114 15.67 5.11 14.65
CA LEU A 114 16.36 6.39 14.77
C LEU A 114 16.84 6.84 13.39
N CYS A 115 16.38 8.00 12.94
CA CYS A 115 17.15 8.80 12.00
C CYS A 115 18.27 9.43 12.83
N THR A 116 19.50 8.92 12.69
CA THR A 116 20.72 9.63 13.09
C THR A 116 21.08 10.67 12.06
#